data_AF-A0A8S3SSS2-F1
#
_entry.id   AF-A0A8S3SSS2-F1
#
_cell.length_a   1.000
_cell.length_b   1.000
_cell.length_c   1.000
_cell.angle_alpha   90.00
_cell.angle_beta   90.00
_cell.angle_gamma   90.00
#
_symmetry.space_group_name_H-M   'P 1'
#
loop_
_entity.id
_entity.type
_entity.pdbx_description
1 polymer ?
#
loop_
_entity_poly.entity_id
_entity_poly.type
_entity_poly.pdbx_seq_one_letter_code
_entity_poly.pdbx_strand_id
1 'polypeptide(L)'
;MASLLRWSDSARPGKAPKRLSRTSDQVTEAKKKYEDKRVREFKTHWMDGRPWLKYDNENSVMYCTYCKEQGKGGKFVSGCTNFRIDTIQNHEVSSPHISATSVAERPLPQNSLAAKAINSIKQTEYDRLSILFRNAHAVAKHHLTFKTYNVICKLDQAKGLDVGNSYLNDKKACEFVKNIASVSRNETRDLLKKTPFLSLTCDGSSDFMGG
;
A
#
# COMPACT_ATOMS: atom_id res chain seq x y z
N MET A 1 30.89 -15.17 90.28
CA MET A 1 32.06 -15.51 89.46
C MET A 1 32.05 -14.67 88.19
N ALA A 2 33.22 -14.11 87.87
CA ALA A 2 33.65 -13.57 86.57
C ALA A 2 32.80 -12.48 85.89
N SER A 3 33.16 -11.22 86.19
CA SER A 3 33.23 -10.16 85.19
C SER A 3 34.34 -10.50 84.19
N LEU A 4 34.12 -10.31 82.88
CA LEU A 4 35.17 -9.98 81.90
C LEU A 4 34.54 -9.65 80.54
N LEU A 5 34.13 -8.40 80.38
CA LEU A 5 34.30 -7.63 79.15
C LEU A 5 34.31 -6.16 79.57
N ARG A 6 35.41 -5.79 80.22
CA ARG A 6 35.72 -4.42 80.58
C ARG A 6 36.23 -3.76 79.31
N TRP A 7 35.43 -2.87 78.74
CA TRP A 7 35.89 -2.00 77.65
C TRP A 7 37.12 -1.24 78.16
N SER A 8 38.22 -1.28 77.40
CA SER A 8 39.36 -0.42 77.67
C SER A 8 39.04 0.97 77.13
N ASP A 9 39.03 1.97 78.01
CA ASP A 9 38.79 3.39 77.70
C ASP A 9 39.87 4.04 76.79
N SER A 10 40.73 3.23 76.17
CA SER A 10 41.81 3.65 75.28
C SER A 10 41.68 3.17 73.82
N ALA A 11 40.58 2.51 73.45
CA ALA A 11 40.32 2.13 72.06
C ALA A 11 39.84 3.35 71.24
N ARG A 12 40.73 3.93 70.41
CA ARG A 12 40.33 4.95 69.42
C ARG A 12 39.59 4.27 68.27
N PRO A 13 38.42 4.77 67.84
CA PRO A 13 37.76 4.25 66.66
C PRO A 13 38.68 4.41 65.44
N GLY A 14 38.92 3.30 64.74
CA GLY A 14 39.63 3.33 63.46
C GLY A 14 38.90 4.26 62.50
N LYS A 15 39.63 5.16 61.82
CA LYS A 15 39.04 6.08 60.85
C LYS A 15 38.25 5.27 59.81
N ALA A 16 36.96 5.58 59.67
CA ALA A 16 36.14 5.07 58.57
C ALA A 16 36.87 5.35 57.24
N PRO A 17 36.92 4.38 56.30
CA PRO A 17 37.53 4.63 55.00
C PRO A 17 36.82 5.82 54.35
N LYS A 18 37.60 6.85 53.97
CA LYS A 18 37.08 8.00 53.25
C LYS A 18 36.41 7.49 51.98
N ARG A 19 35.08 7.61 51.89
CA ARG A 19 34.33 7.37 50.66
C ARG A 19 34.78 8.43 49.67
N LEU A 20 35.68 8.08 48.75
CA LEU A 20 36.09 8.93 47.64
C LEU A 20 34.82 9.30 46.85
N SER A 21 34.33 10.51 47.03
CA SER A 21 33.25 11.07 46.22
C SER A 21 33.79 11.28 44.82
N ARG A 22 33.37 10.44 43.87
CA ARG A 22 33.70 10.62 42.44
C ARG A 22 33.10 11.94 41.96
N THR A 23 33.89 12.72 41.23
CA THR A 23 33.42 13.94 40.57
C THR A 23 32.44 13.58 39.45
N SER A 24 31.58 14.53 39.03
CA SER A 24 30.63 14.33 37.92
C SER A 24 31.31 13.80 36.66
N ASP A 25 32.53 14.25 36.41
CA ASP A 25 33.32 13.89 35.23
C ASP A 25 33.78 12.43 35.29
N GLN A 26 34.21 11.95 36.46
CA GLN A 26 34.58 10.55 36.67
C GLN A 26 33.38 9.60 36.56
N VAL A 27 32.17 10.06 36.88
CA VAL A 27 30.94 9.27 36.69
C VAL A 27 30.57 9.22 35.21
N THR A 28 30.68 10.33 34.50
CA THR A 28 30.36 10.45 33.07
C THR A 28 31.32 9.60 32.22
N GLU A 29 32.61 9.62 32.54
CA GLU A 29 33.62 8.88 31.80
C GLU A 29 33.56 7.36 32.04
N ALA A 30 33.23 6.91 33.26
CA ALA A 30 32.98 5.50 33.52
C ALA A 30 31.69 4.98 32.85
N LYS A 31 30.64 5.82 32.77
CA LYS A 31 29.45 5.50 31.96
C LYS A 31 29.82 5.38 30.47
N LYS A 32 30.64 6.28 29.95
CA LYS A 32 31.10 6.25 28.55
C LYS A 32 31.92 4.98 28.25
N LYS A 33 32.87 4.62 29.13
CA LYS A 33 33.66 3.37 29.02
C LYS A 33 32.82 2.09 29.16
N TYR A 34 31.77 2.12 29.97
CA TYR A 34 30.82 1.01 30.08
C TYR A 34 29.97 0.85 28.82
N GLU A 35 29.55 1.96 28.23
CA GLU A 35 28.76 1.98 26.99
C GLU A 35 29.55 1.54 25.76
N ASP A 36 30.83 1.92 25.65
CA ASP A 36 31.71 1.49 24.53
C ASP A 36 31.98 -0.02 24.51
N LYS A 37 31.95 -0.68 25.67
CA LYS A 37 32.15 -2.14 25.76
C LYS A 37 30.90 -2.95 25.45
N ARG A 38 29.73 -2.32 25.32
CA ARG A 38 28.45 -3.02 25.23
C ARG A 38 27.96 -3.07 23.79
N VAL A 39 28.05 -4.24 23.18
CA VAL A 39 27.32 -4.52 21.93
C VAL A 39 25.83 -4.61 22.25
N ARG A 40 25.01 -3.83 21.55
CA ARG A 40 23.55 -3.81 21.70
C ARG A 40 22.94 -4.33 20.42
N GLU A 41 22.07 -5.32 20.53
CA GLU A 41 21.33 -5.89 19.40
C GLU A 41 19.93 -5.28 19.32
N PHE A 42 19.38 -5.21 18.11
CA PHE A 42 18.00 -4.80 17.91
C PHE A 42 17.05 -5.84 18.51
N LYS A 43 16.06 -5.39 19.29
CA LYS A 43 15.05 -6.28 19.86
C LYS A 43 13.79 -6.24 19.02
N THR A 44 13.34 -7.40 18.54
CA THR A 44 12.17 -7.54 17.66
C THR A 44 10.88 -7.00 18.28
N HIS A 45 10.67 -7.15 19.59
CA HIS A 45 9.49 -6.62 20.29
C HIS A 45 9.37 -5.09 20.24
N TRP A 46 10.42 -4.35 19.86
CA TRP A 46 10.31 -2.90 19.64
C TRP A 46 9.43 -2.55 18.44
N MET A 47 9.14 -3.50 17.55
CA MET A 47 8.22 -3.30 16.43
C MET A 47 6.75 -3.45 16.84
N ASP A 48 6.47 -4.03 18.00
CA ASP A 48 5.11 -4.24 18.48
C ASP A 48 4.46 -2.89 18.83
N GLY A 49 3.36 -2.58 18.16
CA GLY A 49 2.67 -1.28 18.27
C GLY A 49 3.35 -0.12 17.53
N ARG A 50 4.45 -0.38 16.79
CA ARG A 50 5.19 0.63 16.01
C ARG A 50 5.27 0.21 14.53
N PRO A 51 4.15 0.29 13.76
CA PRO A 51 4.11 -0.16 12.36
C PRO A 51 5.08 0.60 11.43
N TRP A 52 5.57 1.76 11.87
CA TRP A 52 6.54 2.60 11.17
C TRP A 52 8.00 2.18 11.36
N LEU A 53 8.32 1.34 12.34
CA LEU A 53 9.69 0.95 12.68
C LEU A 53 10.07 -0.34 11.95
N LYS A 54 11.09 -0.29 11.09
CA LYS A 54 11.65 -1.46 10.41
C LYS A 54 13.14 -1.62 10.72
N TYR A 55 13.58 -2.87 10.70
CA TYR A 55 14.98 -3.26 10.85
C TYR A 55 15.47 -3.91 9.57
N ASP A 56 16.61 -3.44 9.08
CA ASP A 56 17.35 -4.05 7.98
C ASP A 56 18.50 -4.89 8.57
N ASN A 57 18.42 -6.20 8.38
CA ASN A 57 19.37 -7.16 8.93
C ASN A 57 20.70 -7.18 8.14
N GLU A 58 20.69 -6.79 6.87
CA GLU A 58 21.91 -6.80 6.03
C GLU A 58 22.85 -5.66 6.42
N ASN A 59 22.28 -4.48 6.66
CA ASN A 59 23.04 -3.28 7.03
C ASN A 59 23.10 -3.05 8.56
N SER A 60 22.43 -3.90 9.35
CA SER A 60 22.28 -3.73 10.81
C SER A 60 21.84 -2.31 11.19
N VAL A 61 20.77 -1.82 10.57
CA VAL A 61 20.21 -0.49 10.83
C VAL A 61 18.70 -0.56 11.05
N MET A 62 18.21 0.28 11.96
CA MET A 62 16.78 0.50 12.16
C MET A 62 16.37 1.85 11.56
N TYR A 63 15.24 1.88 10.87
CA TYR A 63 14.74 3.08 10.18
C TYR A 63 13.24 3.23 10.35
N CYS A 64 12.78 4.47 10.18
CA CYS A 64 11.36 4.81 10.20
C CYS A 64 10.86 4.93 8.77
N THR A 65 9.88 4.11 8.36
CA THR A 65 9.31 4.15 7.01
C THR A 65 8.65 5.48 6.72
N TYR A 66 7.86 6.01 7.66
CA TYR A 66 7.12 7.27 7.48
C TYR A 66 8.09 8.45 7.29
N CYS A 67 9.14 8.54 8.11
CA CYS A 67 10.14 9.59 7.97
C CYS A 67 11.01 9.43 6.71
N LYS A 68 11.29 8.18 6.32
CA LYS A 68 12.06 7.89 5.08
C LYS A 68 11.29 8.32 3.83
N GLU A 69 9.98 8.06 3.77
CA GLU A 69 9.12 8.47 2.66
C GLU A 69 8.96 9.99 2.55
N GLN A 70 8.87 10.69 3.68
CA GLN A 70 8.73 12.15 3.70
C GLN A 70 10.06 12.90 3.58
N GLY A 71 11.21 12.20 3.63
CA GLY A 71 12.55 12.80 3.70
C GLY A 71 12.77 13.70 4.92
N LYS A 72 11.89 13.60 5.94
CA LYS A 72 11.84 14.47 7.12
C LYS A 72 12.00 13.60 8.36
N GLY A 73 13.15 13.71 9.04
CA GLY A 73 13.35 13.03 10.32
C GLY A 73 14.74 12.46 10.59
N GLY A 74 15.78 13.31 10.55
CA GLY A 74 17.10 13.04 11.14
C GLY A 74 17.67 11.62 10.92
N LYS A 75 18.33 11.07 11.94
CA LYS A 75 19.11 9.82 11.89
C LYS A 75 18.29 8.56 11.52
N PHE A 76 16.96 8.62 11.54
CA PHE A 76 16.08 7.49 11.21
C PHE A 76 15.72 7.40 9.73
N VAL A 77 16.06 8.42 8.93
CA VAL A 77 15.87 8.43 7.46
C VAL A 77 16.96 7.62 6.76
N SER A 78 18.22 7.81 7.16
CA SER A 78 19.39 7.10 6.62
C SER A 78 19.65 5.73 7.27
N GLY A 79 18.91 5.41 8.33
CA GLY A 79 19.17 4.25 9.20
C GLY A 79 19.98 4.65 10.44
N CYS A 80 19.53 4.18 11.60
CA CYS A 80 20.16 4.40 12.88
C CYS A 80 20.78 3.08 13.38
N THR A 81 22.04 3.13 13.81
CA THR A 81 22.76 2.00 14.43
C THR A 81 22.69 2.01 15.97
N ASN A 82 22.01 3.01 16.56
CA ASN A 82 21.91 3.15 18.01
C ASN A 82 20.71 2.35 18.54
N PHE A 83 20.93 1.08 18.86
CA PHE A 83 19.92 0.16 19.38
C PHE A 83 19.55 0.46 20.84
N ARG A 84 18.79 1.52 21.03
CA ARG A 84 18.30 2.02 22.32
C ARG A 84 16.82 2.34 22.23
N ILE A 85 16.03 1.76 23.15
CA ILE A 85 14.59 2.05 23.22
C ILE A 85 14.31 3.53 23.45
N ASP A 86 15.12 4.22 24.27
CA ASP A 86 15.00 5.67 24.47
C ASP A 86 15.18 6.47 23.17
N THR A 87 16.00 5.96 22.25
CA THR A 87 16.20 6.60 20.93
C THR A 87 14.96 6.46 20.05
N ILE A 88 14.24 5.34 20.18
CA ILE A 88 12.95 5.10 19.50
C ILE A 88 11.85 5.96 20.10
N GLN A 89 11.76 6.02 21.43
CA GLN A 89 10.77 6.84 22.14
C GLN A 89 10.96 8.33 21.89
N ASN A 90 12.20 8.82 21.91
CA ASN A 90 12.50 10.21 21.57
C ASN A 90 12.18 10.54 20.10
N HIS A 91 12.31 9.57 19.19
CA HIS A 91 11.91 9.74 17.80
C HIS A 91 10.39 9.82 17.66
N GLU A 92 9.65 8.96 18.34
CA GLU A 92 8.18 8.93 18.32
C GLU A 92 7.54 10.28 18.72
N VAL A 93 8.10 10.96 19.72
CA VAL A 93 7.62 12.28 20.16
C VAL A 93 8.18 13.45 19.34
N SER A 94 9.07 13.19 18.38
CA SER A 94 9.71 14.25 17.62
C SER A 94 8.76 14.89 16.61
N SER A 95 8.80 16.22 16.49
CA SER A 95 8.04 16.99 15.48
C SER A 95 8.12 16.43 14.03
N PRO A 96 9.29 16.04 13.50
CA PRO A 96 9.35 15.46 12.16
C PRO A 96 8.64 14.10 12.06
N HIS A 97 8.64 13.30 13.12
CA HIS A 97 7.89 12.04 13.15
C HIS A 97 6.39 12.29 13.19
N ILE A 98 5.91 13.15 14.09
CA ILE A 98 4.48 13.49 14.21
C ILE A 98 3.93 14.01 12.88
N SER A 99 4.67 14.91 12.22
CA SER A 99 4.27 15.42 10.90
C SER A 99 4.28 14.33 9.83
N ALA A 100 5.29 13.45 9.80
CA ALA A 100 5.33 12.34 8.86
C ALA A 100 4.19 11.34 9.07
N THR A 101 3.87 11.00 10.32
CA THR A 101 2.75 10.14 10.70
C THR A 101 1.42 10.75 10.25
N SER A 102 1.21 12.06 10.47
CA SER A 102 -0.01 12.75 10.02
C SER A 102 -0.22 12.70 8.50
N VAL A 103 0.85 12.60 7.72
CA VAL A 103 0.80 12.48 6.26
C VAL A 103 0.62 11.02 5.83
N ALA A 104 1.25 10.07 6.51
CA ALA A 104 1.10 8.64 6.26
C ALA A 104 -0.31 8.13 6.64
N GLU A 105 -0.91 8.70 7.68
CA GLU A 105 -2.29 8.39 8.11
C GLU A 105 -3.36 9.10 7.27
N ARG A 106 -2.99 10.13 6.49
CA ARG A 106 -3.92 10.71 5.53
C ARG A 106 -4.25 9.66 4.47
N PRO A 107 -5.54 9.40 4.20
CA PRO A 107 -5.90 8.50 3.12
C PRO A 107 -5.27 9.03 1.84
N LEU A 108 -4.58 8.14 1.11
CA LEU A 108 -4.05 8.42 -0.22
C LEU A 108 -5.11 9.17 -1.05
N PRO A 109 -4.73 10.11 -1.94
CA PRO A 109 -5.69 10.95 -2.66
C PRO A 109 -6.80 10.15 -3.37
N GLN A 110 -6.51 8.90 -3.78
CA GLN A 110 -7.46 7.94 -4.37
C GLN A 110 -8.54 7.42 -3.42
N ASN A 111 -8.29 7.40 -2.10
CA ASN A 111 -9.22 6.94 -1.07
C ASN A 111 -9.96 8.08 -0.36
N SER A 112 -9.72 9.33 -0.75
CA SER A 112 -10.50 10.48 -0.27
C SER A 112 -11.99 10.32 -0.61
N LEU A 113 -12.88 10.89 0.21
CA LEU A 113 -14.33 10.88 -0.07
C LEU A 113 -14.67 11.44 -1.45
N ALA A 114 -13.96 12.50 -1.86
CA ALA A 114 -14.09 13.10 -3.18
C ALA A 114 -13.63 12.14 -4.30
N ALA A 115 -12.49 11.46 -4.14
CA ALA A 115 -12.02 10.49 -5.13
C ALA A 115 -12.93 9.25 -5.22
N LYS A 116 -13.47 8.78 -4.09
CA LYS A 116 -14.47 7.72 -4.06
C LYS A 116 -15.75 8.13 -4.79
N ALA A 117 -16.23 9.37 -4.59
CA ALA A 117 -17.37 9.90 -5.34
C ALA A 117 -17.09 9.97 -6.85
N ILE A 118 -15.92 10.46 -7.26
CA ILE A 118 -15.50 10.49 -8.67
C ILE A 118 -15.41 9.08 -9.26
N ASN A 119 -14.85 8.11 -8.52
CA ASN A 119 -14.78 6.72 -8.97
C ASN A 119 -16.16 6.08 -9.04
N SER A 120 -17.07 6.41 -8.13
CA SER A 120 -18.47 5.97 -8.20
C SER A 120 -19.17 6.51 -9.44
N ILE A 121 -18.94 7.79 -9.80
CA ILE A 121 -19.48 8.37 -11.04
C ILE A 121 -18.90 7.65 -12.27
N LYS A 122 -17.59 7.38 -12.29
CA LYS A 122 -16.95 6.60 -13.37
C LYS A 122 -17.53 5.20 -13.47
N GLN A 123 -17.83 4.56 -12.34
CA GLN A 123 -18.43 3.23 -12.29
C GLN A 123 -19.84 3.24 -12.88
N THR A 124 -20.68 4.22 -12.51
CA THR A 124 -22.04 4.33 -13.07
C THR A 124 -22.03 4.54 -14.60
N GLU A 125 -21.07 5.31 -15.13
CA GLU A 125 -20.88 5.45 -16.58
C GLU A 125 -20.44 4.13 -17.24
N TYR A 126 -19.55 3.39 -16.56
CA TYR A 126 -19.11 2.07 -17.03
C TYR A 126 -20.26 1.07 -17.07
N ASP A 127 -21.13 1.08 -16.06
CA ASP A 127 -22.28 0.19 -15.97
C ASP A 127 -23.28 0.49 -17.10
N ARG A 128 -23.56 1.77 -17.37
CA ARG A 128 -24.36 2.24 -18.53
C ARG A 128 -23.79 1.72 -19.85
N LEU A 129 -22.49 1.94 -20.08
CA LEU A 129 -21.81 1.45 -21.29
C LEU A 129 -21.85 -0.08 -21.39
N SER A 130 -21.73 -0.79 -20.28
CA SER A 130 -21.77 -2.26 -20.27
C SER A 130 -23.10 -2.80 -20.81
N ILE A 131 -24.22 -2.16 -20.46
CA ILE A 131 -25.56 -2.51 -20.96
C ILE A 131 -25.64 -2.26 -22.46
N LEU A 132 -25.19 -1.08 -22.92
CA LEU A 132 -25.17 -0.71 -24.34
C LEU A 132 -24.32 -1.69 -25.18
N PHE A 133 -23.13 -2.06 -24.71
CA PHE A 133 -22.26 -3.04 -25.38
C PHE A 133 -22.89 -4.43 -25.42
N ARG A 134 -23.58 -4.87 -24.35
CA ARG A 134 -24.30 -6.16 -24.34
C ARG A 134 -25.43 -6.18 -25.37
N ASN A 135 -26.18 -5.09 -25.47
CA ASN A 135 -27.25 -4.95 -26.47
C ASN A 135 -26.69 -4.96 -27.89
N ALA A 136 -25.62 -4.21 -28.14
CA ALA A 136 -24.95 -4.19 -29.44
C ALA A 136 -24.39 -5.57 -29.82
N HIS A 137 -23.78 -6.27 -28.87
CA HIS A 137 -23.31 -7.64 -29.05
C HIS A 137 -24.47 -8.61 -29.35
N ALA A 138 -25.60 -8.50 -28.64
CA ALA A 138 -26.78 -9.33 -28.91
C ALA A 138 -27.32 -9.09 -30.33
N VAL A 139 -27.43 -7.83 -30.76
CA VAL A 139 -27.82 -7.47 -32.14
C VAL A 139 -26.88 -8.11 -33.17
N ALA A 140 -25.57 -8.01 -32.95
CA ALA A 140 -24.58 -8.60 -33.85
C ALA A 140 -24.63 -10.13 -33.89
N LYS A 141 -24.72 -10.78 -32.71
CA LYS A 141 -24.73 -12.24 -32.57
C LYS A 141 -25.95 -12.88 -33.21
N HIS A 142 -27.09 -12.20 -33.21
CA HIS A 142 -28.34 -12.70 -33.79
C HIS A 142 -28.63 -12.16 -35.20
N HIS A 143 -27.64 -11.52 -35.85
CA HIS A 143 -27.76 -10.95 -37.19
C HIS A 143 -28.95 -9.98 -37.34
N LEU A 144 -29.28 -9.25 -36.27
CA LEU A 144 -30.38 -8.30 -36.26
C LEU A 144 -29.98 -6.98 -36.91
N THR A 145 -30.95 -6.26 -37.45
CA THR A 145 -30.72 -4.91 -37.97
C THR A 145 -30.38 -3.94 -36.83
N PHE A 146 -29.50 -2.97 -37.11
CA PHE A 146 -29.12 -1.96 -36.12
C PHE A 146 -30.30 -1.12 -35.63
N LYS A 147 -31.40 -1.01 -36.39
CA LYS A 147 -32.64 -0.36 -35.93
C LYS A 147 -33.22 -1.03 -34.68
N THR A 148 -33.08 -2.34 -34.59
CA THR A 148 -33.56 -3.15 -33.46
C THR A 148 -32.87 -2.78 -32.15
N TYR A 149 -31.63 -2.27 -32.22
CA TYR A 149 -30.88 -1.81 -31.06
C TYR A 149 -31.64 -0.76 -30.24
N ASN A 150 -32.25 0.23 -30.89
CA ASN A 150 -33.01 1.27 -30.18
C ASN A 150 -34.22 0.69 -29.43
N VAL A 151 -34.86 -0.32 -30.02
CA VAL A 151 -36.00 -1.00 -29.38
C VAL A 151 -35.52 -1.72 -28.12
N ILE A 152 -34.40 -2.42 -28.20
CA ILE A 152 -33.81 -3.13 -27.04
C ILE A 152 -33.45 -2.14 -25.93
N CYS A 153 -32.80 -1.01 -26.26
CA CYS A 153 -32.45 -0.02 -25.24
C CYS A 153 -33.68 0.64 -24.59
N LYS A 154 -34.76 0.88 -25.35
CA LYS A 154 -36.04 1.36 -24.80
C LYS A 154 -36.68 0.32 -23.87
N LEU A 155 -36.59 -0.96 -24.22
CA LEU A 155 -37.07 -2.05 -23.36
C LEU A 155 -36.27 -2.11 -22.06
N ASP A 156 -34.96 -1.88 -22.09
CA ASP A 156 -34.14 -1.86 -20.89
C ASP A 156 -34.46 -0.67 -19.98
N GLN A 157 -34.75 0.49 -20.55
CA GLN A 157 -35.29 1.63 -19.78
C GLN A 157 -36.64 1.26 -19.13
N ALA A 158 -37.53 0.56 -19.84
CA ALA A 158 -38.81 0.10 -19.30
C ALA A 158 -38.65 -0.94 -18.17
N LYS A 159 -37.57 -1.72 -18.17
CA LYS A 159 -37.21 -2.63 -17.07
C LYS A 159 -36.58 -1.92 -15.87
N GLY A 160 -36.35 -0.61 -15.95
CA GLY A 160 -35.72 0.18 -14.89
C GLY A 160 -34.19 0.15 -14.92
N LEU A 161 -33.57 -0.26 -16.03
CA LEU A 161 -32.12 -0.16 -16.19
C LEU A 161 -31.73 1.28 -16.57
N ASP A 162 -30.70 1.81 -15.92
CA ASP A 162 -30.14 3.11 -16.27
C ASP A 162 -29.25 2.99 -17.49
N VAL A 163 -29.81 3.25 -18.67
CA VAL A 163 -29.11 3.21 -19.96
C VAL A 163 -28.59 4.61 -20.36
N GLY A 164 -29.04 5.66 -19.65
CA GLY A 164 -28.84 7.04 -20.07
C GLY A 164 -29.53 7.38 -21.40
N ASN A 165 -29.25 8.58 -21.93
CA ASN A 165 -29.78 9.07 -23.21
C ASN A 165 -28.75 9.08 -24.34
N SER A 166 -27.48 8.88 -23.99
CA SER A 166 -26.36 8.88 -24.93
C SER A 166 -26.27 7.53 -25.65
N TYR A 167 -25.78 7.54 -26.90
CA TYR A 167 -25.51 6.33 -27.69
C TYR A 167 -26.73 5.46 -28.07
N LEU A 168 -27.95 6.02 -28.00
CA LEU A 168 -29.21 5.38 -28.39
C LEU A 168 -29.52 5.56 -29.87
N ASN A 169 -28.58 5.20 -30.75
CA ASN A 169 -28.76 5.35 -32.19
C ASN A 169 -27.98 4.29 -32.98
N ASP A 170 -28.45 4.03 -34.20
CA ASP A 170 -27.90 2.99 -35.09
C ASP A 170 -26.42 3.21 -35.40
N LYS A 171 -26.00 4.47 -35.55
CA LYS A 171 -24.59 4.82 -35.82
C LYS A 171 -23.68 4.41 -34.67
N LYS A 172 -24.10 4.61 -33.42
CA LYS A 172 -23.32 4.20 -32.24
C LYS A 172 -23.40 2.71 -32.01
N ALA A 173 -24.54 2.07 -32.27
CA ALA A 173 -24.62 0.61 -32.30
C ALA A 173 -23.60 0.00 -33.27
N CYS A 174 -23.48 0.56 -34.48
CA CYS A 174 -22.47 0.15 -35.45
C CYS A 174 -21.04 0.35 -34.93
N GLU A 175 -20.76 1.49 -34.28
CA GLU A 175 -19.46 1.77 -33.65
C GLU A 175 -19.12 0.74 -32.55
N PHE A 176 -20.08 0.40 -31.69
CA PHE A 176 -19.90 -0.64 -30.67
C PHE A 176 -19.59 -2.00 -31.28
N VAL A 177 -20.34 -2.42 -32.30
CA VAL A 177 -20.11 -3.70 -32.99
C VAL A 177 -18.74 -3.73 -33.68
N LYS A 178 -18.29 -2.61 -34.29
CA LYS A 178 -16.93 -2.51 -34.85
C LYS A 178 -15.85 -2.71 -33.79
N ASN A 179 -16.03 -2.11 -32.61
CA ASN A 179 -15.09 -2.25 -31.51
C ASN A 179 -15.09 -3.69 -30.96
N ILE A 180 -16.26 -4.29 -30.77
CA ILE A 180 -16.40 -5.70 -30.37
C ILE A 180 -15.69 -6.61 -31.38
N ALA A 181 -15.93 -6.42 -32.68
CA ALA A 181 -15.29 -7.19 -33.74
C ALA A 181 -13.77 -6.96 -33.80
N SER A 182 -13.29 -5.76 -33.47
CA SER A 182 -11.84 -5.48 -33.37
C SER A 182 -11.19 -6.30 -32.24
N VAL A 183 -11.81 -6.30 -31.05
CA VAL A 183 -11.32 -7.06 -29.89
C VAL A 183 -11.35 -8.56 -30.20
N SER A 184 -12.46 -9.09 -30.69
CA SER A 184 -12.59 -10.52 -31.04
C SER A 184 -11.59 -10.96 -32.12
N ARG A 185 -11.29 -10.09 -33.10
CA ARG A 185 -10.24 -10.36 -34.10
C ARG A 185 -8.84 -10.35 -33.49
N ASN A 186 -8.55 -9.45 -32.56
CA ASN A 186 -7.26 -9.44 -31.86
C ASN A 186 -7.07 -10.70 -31.02
N GLU A 187 -8.09 -11.14 -30.29
CA GLU A 187 -8.07 -12.39 -29.53
C GLU A 187 -7.83 -13.60 -30.45
N THR A 188 -8.58 -13.69 -31.56
CA THR A 188 -8.39 -14.73 -32.57
C THR A 188 -6.98 -14.69 -33.16
N ARG A 189 -6.45 -13.51 -33.49
CA ARG A 189 -5.09 -13.33 -34.00
C ARG A 189 -4.04 -13.80 -32.99
N ASP A 190 -4.23 -13.50 -31.71
CA ASP A 190 -3.29 -13.88 -30.66
C ASP A 190 -3.35 -15.40 -30.38
N LEU A 191 -4.51 -16.02 -30.56
CA LEU A 191 -4.66 -17.47 -30.59
C LEU A 191 -3.90 -18.08 -31.78
N LEU A 192 -4.11 -17.55 -32.99
CA LEU A 192 -3.45 -18.02 -34.22
C LEU A 192 -1.92 -17.95 -34.13
N LYS A 193 -1.37 -16.92 -33.45
CA LYS A 193 0.08 -16.80 -33.22
C LYS A 193 0.65 -17.88 -32.30
N LYS A 194 -0.16 -18.42 -31.38
CA LYS A 194 0.27 -19.43 -30.40
C LYS A 194 0.09 -20.86 -30.92
N THR A 195 -0.81 -21.07 -31.87
CA THR A 195 -1.14 -22.40 -32.38
C THR A 195 -0.09 -22.88 -33.40
N PRO A 196 0.46 -24.10 -33.25
CA PRO A 196 1.48 -24.63 -34.17
C PRO A 196 0.90 -25.10 -35.52
N PHE A 197 -0.39 -25.41 -35.58
CA PHE A 197 -1.06 -25.91 -36.78
C PHE A 197 -2.39 -25.17 -36.99
N LEU A 198 -2.71 -24.86 -38.25
CA LEU A 198 -3.92 -24.17 -38.68
C LEU A 198 -4.47 -24.88 -39.92
N SER A 199 -5.76 -25.23 -39.89
CA SER A 199 -6.49 -25.71 -41.08
C SER A 199 -7.50 -24.65 -41.52
N LEU A 200 -7.51 -24.33 -42.81
CA LEU A 200 -8.48 -23.42 -43.43
C LEU A 200 -9.35 -24.20 -44.41
N THR A 201 -10.66 -24.13 -44.25
CA THR A 201 -11.64 -24.67 -45.19
C THR A 201 -12.34 -23.52 -45.89
N CYS A 202 -12.29 -23.48 -47.22
CA CYS A 202 -12.96 -22.46 -48.03
C CYS A 202 -14.21 -23.07 -48.65
N ASP A 203 -15.37 -22.51 -48.35
CA ASP A 203 -16.64 -22.86 -49.00
C ASP A 203 -17.03 -21.78 -50.01
N GLY A 204 -17.48 -22.19 -51.19
CA GLY A 204 -17.79 -21.30 -52.31
C GLY A 204 -19.24 -21.46 -52.74
N SER A 205 -20.05 -20.42 -52.52
CA SER A 205 -21.43 -20.35 -53.00
C SER A 205 -21.55 -19.35 -54.16
N SER A 206 -22.21 -19.73 -55.24
CA SER A 206 -22.59 -18.81 -56.33
C SER A 206 -24.04 -18.37 -56.16
N ASP A 207 -24.28 -17.08 -56.01
CA ASP A 207 -25.61 -16.48 -55.93
C ASP A 207 -26.15 -16.18 -57.33
N PHE A 208 -27.01 -17.05 -57.84
CA PHE A 208 -27.80 -16.73 -59.03
C PHE A 208 -28.99 -15.85 -58.63
N MET A 209 -28.82 -14.53 -58.72
CA MET A 209 -29.94 -13.59 -58.69
C MET A 209 -30.60 -13.58 -60.08
N GLY A 210 -31.60 -14.45 -60.26
CA GLY A 210 -32.49 -14.42 -61.44
C GLY A 210 -33.28 -13.11 -61.48
N GLY A 211 -33.35 -12.52 -62.69
CA GLY A 211 -33.90 -11.18 -62.95
C GLY A 211 -35.40 -11.04 -62.89
#